data_AF-A0A8T3A4U5-F1
#
_entry.id   AF-A0A8T3A4U5-F1
#
_cell.length_a   1.000
_cell.length_b   1.000
_cell.length_c   1.000
_cell.angle_alpha   90.00
_cell.angle_beta   90.00
_cell.angle_gamma   90.00
#
_symmetry.space_group_name_H-M   'P 1'
#
loop_
_entity.id
_entity.type
_entity.pdbx_description
1 polymer ?
#
loop_
_entity_poly.entity_id
_entity_poly.type
_entity_poly.pdbx_seq_one_letter_code
_entity_poly.pdbx_strand_id
1 'polypeptide(L)'
;MATSDSTSTSVEDLNPDVLTRTLRLLDGPALAASCSASSYLRSLSSQSDLWLHLCLSTWPSLHHPRILPFLSTSPRSFFSNAFPFPDAFVAGEVQLPDQLISAVDIYHRGTHVFSRVIETDSSSPWFRGSPLLIDAMEQKAEAMLPGVTISPNDLTLSWILIDPAMGRPVNVSSRRAVGMERNSYTGETMVRFASAAPAGEIVIGPVVTCEEGTGHMLDVVLTAEDIDGAYVSGEEALKVLRAMMEARRKGRGRLEEEEDAKQRYLEYLRRKRRRRESRARRERILDICCTAGGITVFFVFLSLIVFR
;
A
#
# COMPACT_ATOMS: atom_id res chain seq x y z
N MET A 1 -43.06 10.49 -50.36
CA MET A 1 -41.98 10.96 -49.48
C MET A 1 -41.87 9.93 -48.37
N ALA A 2 -41.06 8.89 -48.58
CA ALA A 2 -40.91 7.80 -47.62
C ALA A 2 -39.83 8.18 -46.61
N THR A 3 -40.21 8.38 -45.37
CA THR A 3 -39.31 8.55 -44.24
C THR A 3 -38.63 7.20 -43.99
N SER A 4 -37.35 7.10 -44.29
CA SER A 4 -36.51 5.98 -43.88
C SER A 4 -36.36 6.02 -42.37
N ASP A 5 -37.04 5.12 -41.65
CA ASP A 5 -36.75 4.83 -40.24
C ASP A 5 -35.31 4.31 -40.15
N SER A 6 -34.39 5.16 -39.71
CA SER A 6 -33.05 4.73 -39.35
C SER A 6 -33.17 3.90 -38.08
N THR A 7 -33.17 2.56 -38.22
CA THR A 7 -33.19 1.64 -37.08
C THR A 7 -31.90 1.84 -36.29
N SER A 8 -31.99 2.53 -35.16
CA SER A 8 -30.83 2.76 -34.28
C SER A 8 -30.50 1.45 -33.56
N THR A 9 -29.37 0.84 -33.91
CA THR A 9 -28.82 -0.30 -33.16
C THR A 9 -28.18 0.20 -31.87
N SER A 10 -28.60 -0.37 -30.75
CA SER A 10 -28.03 -0.14 -29.43
C SER A 10 -26.95 -1.18 -29.11
N VAL A 11 -26.09 -0.89 -28.12
CA VAL A 11 -25.06 -1.84 -27.66
C VAL A 11 -25.70 -3.12 -27.09
N GLU A 12 -26.92 -3.04 -26.57
CA GLU A 12 -27.64 -4.17 -25.98
C GLU A 12 -28.18 -5.15 -27.02
N ASP A 13 -28.22 -4.75 -28.30
CA ASP A 13 -28.62 -5.62 -29.41
C ASP A 13 -27.49 -6.61 -29.82
N LEU A 14 -26.29 -6.46 -29.23
CA LEU A 14 -25.19 -7.40 -29.42
C LEU A 14 -25.47 -8.75 -28.74
N ASN A 15 -24.86 -9.80 -29.28
CA ASN A 15 -24.93 -11.13 -28.66
C ASN A 15 -24.38 -11.09 -27.20
N PRO A 16 -25.06 -11.74 -26.24
CA PRO A 16 -24.65 -11.75 -24.83
C PRO A 16 -23.19 -12.19 -24.60
N ASP A 17 -22.67 -13.11 -25.42
CA ASP A 17 -21.29 -13.60 -25.29
C ASP A 17 -20.27 -12.53 -25.68
N VAL A 18 -20.59 -11.73 -26.70
CA VAL A 18 -19.75 -10.60 -27.14
C VAL A 18 -19.73 -9.53 -26.07
N LEU A 19 -20.89 -9.21 -25.49
CA LEU A 19 -20.98 -8.27 -24.37
C LEU A 19 -20.20 -8.78 -23.15
N THR A 20 -20.39 -10.03 -22.77
CA THR A 20 -19.68 -10.66 -21.64
C THR A 20 -18.17 -10.62 -21.86
N ARG A 21 -17.68 -10.93 -23.06
CA ARG A 21 -16.25 -10.84 -23.40
C ARG A 21 -15.73 -9.41 -23.33
N THR A 22 -16.53 -8.43 -23.74
CA THR A 22 -16.18 -7.01 -23.66
C THR A 22 -16.11 -6.55 -22.20
N LEU A 23 -17.06 -6.96 -21.36
CA LEU A 23 -17.08 -6.66 -19.93
C LEU A 23 -15.86 -7.23 -19.20
N ARG A 24 -15.34 -8.40 -19.62
CA ARG A 24 -14.09 -8.98 -19.05
C ARG A 24 -12.84 -8.14 -19.32
N LEU A 25 -12.87 -7.22 -20.28
CA LEU A 25 -11.75 -6.33 -20.59
C LEU A 25 -11.79 -5.03 -19.78
N LEU A 26 -12.90 -4.77 -19.08
CA LEU A 26 -13.05 -3.58 -18.25
C LEU A 26 -12.29 -3.73 -16.94
N ASP A 27 -11.76 -2.61 -16.43
CA ASP A 27 -11.26 -2.55 -15.07
C ASP A 27 -12.43 -2.52 -14.06
N GLY A 28 -12.13 -2.71 -12.78
CA GLY A 28 -13.16 -2.77 -11.74
C GLY A 28 -14.10 -1.55 -11.70
N PRO A 29 -13.59 -0.31 -11.73
CA PRO A 29 -14.43 0.88 -11.84
C PRO A 29 -15.32 0.91 -13.09
N ALA A 30 -14.79 0.61 -14.28
CA ALA A 30 -15.59 0.61 -15.50
C ALA A 30 -16.64 -0.51 -15.49
N LEU A 31 -16.31 -1.69 -14.95
CA LEU A 31 -17.26 -2.78 -14.75
C LEU A 31 -18.36 -2.38 -13.74
N ALA A 32 -18.01 -1.72 -12.64
CA ALA A 32 -18.98 -1.17 -11.70
C ALA A 32 -19.88 -0.11 -12.35
N ALA A 33 -19.31 0.78 -13.17
CA ALA A 33 -20.05 1.83 -13.86
C ALA A 33 -21.04 1.26 -14.89
N SER A 34 -20.67 0.19 -15.59
CA SER A 34 -21.55 -0.50 -16.55
C SER A 34 -22.84 -1.04 -15.89
N CYS A 35 -22.81 -1.37 -14.59
CA CYS A 35 -24.01 -1.74 -13.83
C CYS A 35 -25.06 -0.62 -13.73
N SER A 36 -24.66 0.63 -13.94
CA SER A 36 -25.52 1.81 -13.82
C SER A 36 -26.14 2.23 -15.15
N ALA A 37 -25.65 1.72 -16.28
CA ALA A 37 -26.08 2.12 -17.62
C ALA A 37 -27.49 1.60 -17.98
N SER A 38 -27.78 0.34 -17.66
CA SER A 38 -29.09 -0.27 -17.90
C SER A 38 -29.34 -1.49 -17.00
N SER A 39 -30.59 -1.97 -16.96
CA SER A 39 -30.93 -3.20 -16.23
C SER A 39 -30.27 -4.45 -16.83
N TYR A 40 -30.12 -4.49 -18.17
CA TYR A 40 -29.47 -5.60 -18.86
C TYR A 40 -27.97 -5.65 -18.58
N LEU A 41 -27.26 -4.52 -18.72
CA LEU A 41 -25.83 -4.43 -18.39
C LEU A 41 -25.58 -4.64 -16.89
N ARG A 42 -26.51 -4.24 -16.01
CA ARG A 42 -26.46 -4.58 -14.58
C ARG A 42 -26.51 -6.07 -14.33
N SER A 43 -27.39 -6.79 -15.01
CA SER A 43 -27.52 -8.25 -14.88
C SER A 43 -26.23 -8.95 -15.30
N LEU A 44 -25.68 -8.59 -16.47
CA LEU A 44 -24.41 -9.16 -16.96
C LEU A 44 -23.24 -8.81 -16.05
N SER A 45 -23.06 -7.53 -15.72
CA SER A 45 -21.89 -7.04 -14.97
C SER A 45 -21.89 -7.41 -13.49
N SER A 46 -23.02 -7.93 -12.97
CA SER A 46 -23.12 -8.45 -11.60
C SER A 46 -22.77 -9.93 -11.47
N GLN A 47 -22.46 -10.63 -12.57
CA GLN A 47 -22.08 -12.04 -12.57
C GLN A 47 -20.81 -12.28 -11.74
N SER A 48 -20.86 -13.25 -10.81
CA SER A 48 -19.74 -13.58 -9.92
C SER A 48 -18.46 -13.91 -10.69
N ASP A 49 -18.58 -14.65 -11.80
CA ASP A 49 -17.45 -15.10 -12.62
C ASP A 49 -16.68 -13.94 -13.26
N LEU A 50 -17.34 -12.84 -13.61
CA LEU A 50 -16.68 -11.65 -14.13
C LEU A 50 -15.79 -11.02 -13.07
N TRP A 51 -16.29 -10.90 -11.84
CA TRP A 51 -15.53 -10.34 -10.72
C TRP A 51 -14.41 -11.28 -10.26
N LEU A 52 -14.65 -12.60 -10.28
CA LEU A 52 -13.61 -13.59 -10.00
C LEU A 52 -12.48 -13.52 -11.04
N HIS A 53 -12.83 -13.49 -12.32
CA HIS A 53 -11.87 -13.31 -13.41
C HIS A 53 -11.10 -11.99 -13.28
N LEU A 54 -11.80 -10.89 -12.96
CA LEU A 54 -11.17 -9.59 -12.72
C LEU A 54 -10.16 -9.65 -11.58
N CYS A 55 -10.51 -10.23 -10.42
CA CYS A 55 -9.58 -10.37 -9.30
C CYS A 55 -8.35 -11.20 -9.68
N LEU A 56 -8.54 -12.37 -10.28
CA LEU A 56 -7.45 -13.29 -10.63
C LEU A 56 -6.54 -12.74 -11.74
N SER A 57 -7.09 -11.96 -12.68
CA SER A 57 -6.29 -11.27 -13.71
C SER A 57 -5.59 -10.02 -13.19
N THR A 58 -6.13 -9.35 -12.17
CA THR A 58 -5.54 -8.17 -11.53
C THR A 58 -4.47 -8.53 -10.51
N TRP A 59 -4.58 -9.70 -9.87
CA TRP A 59 -3.71 -10.14 -8.78
C TRP A 59 -3.43 -11.66 -8.90
N PRO A 60 -2.38 -12.06 -9.65
CA PRO A 60 -1.97 -13.46 -9.81
C PRO A 60 -1.80 -14.22 -8.51
N SER A 61 -1.29 -13.56 -7.45
CA SER A 61 -1.12 -14.14 -6.11
C SER A 61 -2.40 -14.72 -5.51
N LEU A 62 -3.59 -14.25 -5.96
CA LEU A 62 -4.88 -14.75 -5.47
C LEU A 62 -5.25 -16.15 -5.96
N HIS A 63 -4.51 -16.74 -6.91
CA HIS A 63 -4.68 -18.15 -7.29
C HIS A 63 -4.27 -19.12 -6.17
N HIS A 64 -3.67 -18.61 -5.09
CA HIS A 64 -3.20 -19.43 -3.98
C HIS A 64 -4.35 -20.18 -3.28
N PRO A 65 -4.21 -21.49 -3.00
CA PRO A 65 -5.27 -22.31 -2.42
C PRO A 65 -5.84 -21.80 -1.10
N ARG A 66 -5.04 -21.10 -0.28
CA ARG A 66 -5.54 -20.50 0.96
C ARG A 66 -6.37 -19.24 0.75
N ILE A 67 -6.22 -18.55 -0.37
CA ILE A 67 -6.92 -17.30 -0.66
C ILE A 67 -8.21 -17.55 -1.44
N LEU A 68 -8.18 -18.53 -2.33
CA LEU A 68 -9.32 -18.88 -3.21
C LEU A 68 -10.66 -19.05 -2.48
N PRO A 69 -10.77 -19.66 -1.29
CA PRO A 69 -12.05 -19.78 -0.58
C PRO A 69 -12.68 -18.42 -0.22
N PHE A 70 -11.85 -17.47 0.26
CA PHE A 70 -12.30 -16.12 0.60
C PHE A 70 -12.74 -15.36 -0.65
N LEU A 71 -11.97 -15.49 -1.74
CA LEU A 71 -12.27 -14.83 -3.01
C LEU A 71 -13.55 -15.39 -3.65
N SER A 72 -13.68 -16.72 -3.73
CA SER A 72 -14.79 -17.39 -4.44
C SER A 72 -16.15 -17.15 -3.79
N THR A 73 -16.18 -16.92 -2.47
CA THR A 73 -17.42 -16.67 -1.74
C THR A 73 -18.06 -15.33 -2.14
N SER A 74 -17.26 -14.28 -2.35
CA SER A 74 -17.77 -12.97 -2.78
C SER A 74 -16.70 -12.17 -3.54
N PRO A 75 -16.45 -12.46 -4.82
CA PRO A 75 -15.35 -11.84 -5.57
C PRO A 75 -15.51 -10.32 -5.70
N ARG A 76 -16.75 -9.85 -5.88
CA ARG A 76 -17.06 -8.42 -5.96
C ARG A 76 -16.77 -7.69 -4.64
N SER A 77 -17.15 -8.30 -3.51
CA SER A 77 -16.84 -7.74 -2.19
C SER A 77 -15.34 -7.75 -1.94
N PHE A 78 -14.66 -8.85 -2.28
CA PHE A 78 -13.21 -8.96 -2.20
C PHE A 78 -12.53 -7.83 -2.97
N PHE A 79 -12.90 -7.64 -4.24
CA PHE A 79 -12.38 -6.55 -5.07
C PHE A 79 -12.62 -5.19 -4.40
N SER A 80 -13.85 -4.90 -3.97
CA SER A 80 -14.20 -3.62 -3.36
C SER A 80 -13.44 -3.31 -2.06
N ASN A 81 -13.01 -4.35 -1.33
CA ASN A 81 -12.26 -4.23 -0.09
C ASN A 81 -10.75 -4.04 -0.35
N ALA A 82 -10.22 -4.65 -1.41
CA ALA A 82 -8.84 -4.48 -1.86
C ALA A 82 -8.64 -3.20 -2.71
N PHE A 83 -9.69 -2.69 -3.34
CA PHE A 83 -9.70 -1.49 -4.16
C PHE A 83 -11.11 -0.89 -4.19
N PRO A 84 -11.30 0.38 -3.79
CA PRO A 84 -10.32 1.46 -3.66
C PRO A 84 -9.57 1.45 -2.31
N PHE A 85 -8.62 2.37 -2.12
CA PHE A 85 -7.84 2.46 -0.89
C PHE A 85 -8.66 2.91 0.33
N PRO A 86 -8.27 2.55 1.57
CA PRO A 86 -8.91 3.03 2.78
C PRO A 86 -8.93 4.55 2.86
N ASP A 87 -10.11 5.11 3.13
CA ASP A 87 -10.34 6.55 3.02
C ASP A 87 -9.90 7.31 4.28
N ALA A 88 -10.29 6.79 5.45
CA ALA A 88 -9.80 7.18 6.76
C ALA A 88 -9.96 6.00 7.71
N PHE A 89 -8.97 5.81 8.59
CA PHE A 89 -8.99 4.80 9.63
C PHE A 89 -8.44 5.40 10.91
N VAL A 90 -8.98 4.95 12.04
CA VAL A 90 -8.51 5.28 13.39
C VAL A 90 -8.27 3.95 14.08
N ALA A 91 -7.08 3.78 14.66
CA ALA A 91 -6.75 2.60 15.44
C ALA A 91 -7.78 2.45 16.58
N GLY A 92 -8.38 1.28 16.71
CA GLY A 92 -9.32 0.95 17.79
C GLY A 92 -8.77 -0.18 18.66
N GLU A 93 -9.31 -0.31 19.86
CA GLU A 93 -9.09 -1.49 20.71
C GLU A 93 -9.94 -2.64 20.18
N VAL A 94 -9.36 -3.44 19.27
CA VAL A 94 -10.02 -4.58 18.66
C VAL A 94 -9.13 -5.81 18.80
N GLN A 95 -9.74 -7.00 18.74
CA GLN A 95 -9.01 -8.26 18.64
C GLN A 95 -8.06 -8.22 17.44
N LEU A 96 -6.75 -8.29 17.72
CA LEU A 96 -5.72 -8.28 16.71
C LEU A 96 -5.75 -9.60 15.92
N PRO A 97 -5.44 -9.57 14.61
CA PRO A 97 -5.32 -10.80 13.85
C PRO A 97 -4.15 -11.62 14.38
N ASP A 98 -4.38 -12.91 14.58
CA ASP A 98 -3.35 -13.86 15.00
C ASP A 98 -2.59 -14.45 13.80
N GLN A 99 -3.17 -14.36 12.60
CA GLN A 99 -2.54 -14.74 11.35
C GLN A 99 -2.79 -13.67 10.29
N LEU A 100 -1.79 -13.44 9.44
CA LEU A 100 -1.93 -12.65 8.21
C LEU A 100 -1.53 -13.49 7.00
N ILE A 101 -2.27 -13.34 5.91
CA ILE A 101 -1.86 -13.80 4.59
C ILE A 101 -1.55 -12.56 3.74
N SER A 102 -0.32 -12.45 3.28
CA SER A 102 0.11 -11.41 2.34
C SER A 102 0.11 -11.96 0.92
N ALA A 103 -0.66 -11.34 0.03
CA ALA A 103 -0.63 -11.58 -1.41
C ALA A 103 0.07 -10.39 -2.09
N VAL A 104 1.23 -10.63 -2.69
CA VAL A 104 2.11 -9.60 -3.23
C VAL A 104 2.23 -9.80 -4.73
N ASP A 105 1.92 -8.76 -5.51
CA ASP A 105 2.05 -8.76 -6.97
C ASP A 105 2.77 -7.49 -7.42
N ILE A 106 3.82 -7.63 -8.23
CA ILE A 106 4.59 -6.52 -8.79
C ILE A 106 4.55 -6.61 -10.31
N TYR A 107 4.38 -5.44 -10.92
CA TYR A 107 4.31 -5.26 -12.36
C TYR A 107 5.30 -4.20 -12.79
N HIS A 108 5.88 -4.41 -13.97
CA HIS A 108 6.66 -3.42 -14.68
C HIS A 108 5.93 -3.09 -15.99
N ARG A 109 5.50 -1.83 -16.16
CA ARG A 109 4.71 -1.38 -17.34
C ARG A 109 3.46 -2.24 -17.62
N GLY A 110 2.82 -2.71 -16.56
CA GLY A 110 1.63 -3.57 -16.64
C GLY A 110 1.91 -5.05 -16.91
N THR A 111 3.16 -5.44 -17.18
CA THR A 111 3.56 -6.84 -17.25
C THR A 111 3.92 -7.33 -15.86
N HIS A 112 3.34 -8.46 -15.46
CA HIS A 112 3.63 -9.10 -14.17
C HIS A 112 5.09 -9.60 -14.12
N VAL A 113 5.80 -9.25 -13.04
CA VAL A 113 7.22 -9.62 -12.87
C VAL A 113 7.51 -10.39 -11.58
N PHE A 114 6.64 -10.30 -10.57
CA PHE A 114 6.80 -11.01 -9.29
C PHE A 114 5.44 -11.22 -8.63
N SER A 115 5.16 -12.45 -8.18
CA SER A 115 3.97 -12.79 -7.38
C SER A 115 4.36 -13.72 -6.25
N ARG A 116 3.90 -13.44 -5.04
CA ARG A 116 4.10 -14.31 -3.88
C ARG A 116 2.93 -14.29 -2.91
N VAL A 117 2.76 -15.39 -2.19
CA VAL A 117 1.92 -15.45 -1.00
C VAL A 117 2.78 -15.81 0.21
N ILE A 118 2.60 -15.07 1.30
CA ILE A 118 3.34 -15.24 2.56
C ILE A 118 2.31 -15.42 3.68
N GLU A 119 2.53 -16.42 4.52
CA GLU A 119 1.74 -16.64 5.73
C GLU A 119 2.56 -16.19 6.94
N THR A 120 1.98 -15.31 7.75
CA THR A 120 2.67 -14.72 8.90
C THR A 120 1.88 -15.00 10.17
N ASP A 121 2.54 -15.59 11.16
CA ASP A 121 2.02 -15.69 12.53
C ASP A 121 2.23 -14.36 13.26
N SER A 122 1.15 -13.59 13.37
CA SER A 122 1.11 -12.28 14.02
C SER A 122 0.74 -12.34 15.51
N SER A 123 0.49 -13.56 16.03
CA SER A 123 0.26 -13.79 17.46
C SER A 123 1.55 -13.89 18.26
N SER A 124 2.66 -14.25 17.60
CA SER A 124 3.93 -14.49 18.29
C SER A 124 4.45 -13.23 19.02
N PRO A 125 5.01 -13.38 20.24
CA PRO A 125 5.62 -12.27 20.97
C PRO A 125 6.77 -11.61 20.20
N TRP A 126 7.48 -12.40 19.39
CA TRP A 126 8.56 -11.88 18.54
C TRP A 126 8.01 -10.92 17.49
N PHE A 127 6.96 -11.32 16.76
CA PHE A 127 6.31 -10.44 15.79
C PHE A 127 5.77 -9.18 16.46
N ARG A 128 5.05 -9.32 17.58
CA ARG A 128 4.42 -8.19 18.27
C ARG A 128 5.43 -7.20 18.87
N GLY A 129 6.55 -7.70 19.41
CA GLY A 129 7.58 -6.87 20.03
C GLY A 129 8.63 -6.32 19.07
N SER A 130 8.83 -6.94 17.90
CA SER A 130 9.78 -6.49 16.88
C SER A 130 9.20 -5.42 15.95
N PRO A 131 10.02 -4.59 15.30
CA PRO A 131 9.60 -3.78 14.16
C PRO A 131 8.81 -4.58 13.12
N LEU A 132 7.71 -4.03 12.60
CA LEU A 132 6.95 -4.68 11.52
C LEU A 132 7.88 -4.89 10.31
N LEU A 133 8.09 -6.15 9.98
CA LEU A 133 8.80 -6.58 8.79
C LEU A 133 8.15 -7.86 8.27
N ILE A 134 7.55 -7.78 7.09
CA ILE A 134 7.14 -8.98 6.33
C ILE A 134 7.96 -8.98 5.05
N ASP A 135 8.86 -9.95 4.94
CA ASP A 135 9.74 -10.10 3.79
C ASP A 135 9.10 -11.05 2.76
N ALA A 136 8.95 -10.56 1.54
CA ALA A 136 8.47 -11.34 0.42
C ALA A 136 9.61 -12.02 -0.36
N MET A 137 10.89 -11.79 -0.05
CA MET A 137 12.02 -12.44 -0.71
C MET A 137 12.75 -13.36 0.28
N GLU A 138 12.28 -14.61 0.39
CA GLU A 138 12.85 -15.60 1.33
C GLU A 138 14.28 -16.05 0.94
N GLN A 139 14.65 -15.95 -0.35
CA GLN A 139 16.01 -16.13 -0.85
C GLN A 139 16.51 -14.84 -1.48
N LYS A 140 17.67 -14.37 -0.99
CA LYS A 140 18.38 -13.23 -1.57
C LYS A 140 18.72 -13.55 -3.03
N ALA A 141 18.04 -12.87 -3.96
CA ALA A 141 18.04 -13.09 -5.41
C ALA A 141 17.33 -14.38 -5.89
N GLU A 142 16.00 -14.40 -5.85
CA GLU A 142 15.28 -15.23 -6.81
C GLU A 142 15.51 -14.69 -8.23
N ALA A 143 15.95 -15.58 -9.12
CA ALA A 143 16.28 -15.22 -10.49
C ALA A 143 15.04 -14.65 -11.20
N MET A 144 15.06 -13.34 -11.42
CA MET A 144 14.14 -12.66 -12.33
C MET A 144 14.12 -13.36 -13.68
N LEU A 145 12.99 -13.29 -14.39
CA LEU A 145 12.91 -13.74 -15.78
C LEU A 145 14.07 -13.13 -16.59
N PRO A 146 14.91 -13.95 -17.24
CA PRO A 146 16.11 -13.46 -17.93
C PRO A 146 15.73 -12.45 -19.02
N GLY A 147 16.38 -11.28 -18.99
CA GLY A 147 16.23 -10.23 -20.00
C GLY A 147 15.29 -9.07 -19.67
N VAL A 148 14.65 -9.04 -18.49
CA VAL A 148 13.81 -7.90 -18.07
C VAL A 148 14.64 -6.92 -17.25
N THR A 149 15.14 -5.86 -17.89
CA THR A 149 15.65 -4.68 -17.19
C THR A 149 14.48 -3.92 -16.58
N ILE A 150 14.32 -4.00 -15.25
CA ILE A 150 13.28 -3.28 -14.53
C ILE A 150 13.71 -1.83 -14.38
N SER A 151 12.88 -0.90 -14.86
CA SER A 151 12.95 0.51 -14.49
C SER A 151 12.21 0.71 -13.16
N PRO A 152 12.90 1.14 -12.08
CA PRO A 152 12.25 1.35 -10.78
C PRO A 152 11.08 2.35 -10.83
N ASN A 153 11.09 3.29 -11.78
CA ASN A 153 10.03 4.28 -11.98
C ASN A 153 8.75 3.70 -12.60
N ASP A 154 8.87 2.59 -13.33
CA ASP A 154 7.78 1.95 -14.06
C ASP A 154 7.15 0.78 -13.28
N LEU A 155 7.57 0.61 -12.02
CA LEU A 155 7.04 -0.39 -11.12
C LEU A 155 5.68 0.03 -10.56
N THR A 156 4.76 -0.93 -10.52
CA THR A 156 3.53 -0.87 -9.75
C THR A 156 3.39 -2.12 -8.89
N LEU A 157 2.82 -1.98 -7.71
CA LEU A 157 2.79 -3.04 -6.70
C LEU A 157 1.40 -3.15 -6.08
N SER A 158 0.92 -4.36 -5.83
CA SER A 158 -0.22 -4.61 -4.96
C SER A 158 0.23 -5.49 -3.80
N TRP A 159 -0.04 -5.05 -2.58
CA TRP A 159 0.20 -5.85 -1.37
C TRP A 159 -1.12 -5.98 -0.62
N ILE A 160 -1.79 -7.10 -0.83
CA ILE A 160 -3.09 -7.40 -0.23
C ILE A 160 -2.86 -8.22 1.03
N LEU A 161 -3.28 -7.69 2.17
CA LEU A 161 -3.30 -8.40 3.44
C LEU A 161 -4.70 -8.95 3.69
N ILE A 162 -4.77 -10.19 4.15
CA ILE A 162 -5.99 -10.89 4.53
C ILE A 162 -5.82 -11.40 5.95
N ASP A 163 -6.77 -11.06 6.82
CA ASP A 163 -6.98 -11.77 8.08
C ASP A 163 -7.87 -12.99 7.80
N PRO A 164 -7.38 -14.24 7.96
CA PRO A 164 -8.18 -15.44 7.72
C PRO A 164 -9.42 -15.57 8.60
N ALA A 165 -9.42 -14.95 9.79
CA ALA A 165 -10.56 -15.00 10.71
C ALA A 165 -11.70 -14.08 10.25
N MET A 166 -11.38 -12.91 9.67
CA MET A 166 -12.36 -11.96 9.15
C MET A 166 -12.70 -12.17 7.68
N GLY A 167 -11.77 -12.71 6.88
CA GLY A 167 -11.88 -12.89 5.43
C GLY A 167 -11.93 -11.57 4.63
N ARG A 168 -11.63 -10.42 5.25
CA ARG A 168 -11.72 -9.10 4.60
C ARG A 168 -10.33 -8.63 4.15
N PRO A 169 -10.07 -8.50 2.83
CA PRO A 169 -8.76 -8.07 2.33
C PRO A 169 -8.58 -6.55 2.47
N VAL A 170 -7.32 -6.11 2.55
CA VAL A 170 -6.94 -4.71 2.38
C VAL A 170 -5.66 -4.60 1.57
N ASN A 171 -5.65 -3.73 0.57
CA ASN A 171 -4.42 -3.38 -0.12
C ASN A 171 -3.73 -2.24 0.65
N VAL A 172 -2.51 -2.50 1.15
CA VAL A 172 -1.72 -1.53 1.91
C VAL A 172 -0.73 -0.75 1.06
N SER A 173 -0.64 -1.08 -0.24
CA SER A 173 0.21 -0.37 -1.18
C SER A 173 -0.52 0.77 -1.86
N SER A 174 0.19 1.83 -2.25
CA SER A 174 -0.34 2.94 -3.07
C SER A 174 -0.49 2.62 -4.55
N ARG A 175 -0.25 1.36 -4.97
CA ARG A 175 -0.13 0.90 -6.36
C ARG A 175 1.05 1.48 -7.13
N ARG A 176 1.23 2.80 -7.15
CA ARG A 176 2.35 3.49 -7.80
C ARG A 176 3.35 3.98 -6.76
N ALA A 177 4.61 4.12 -7.19
CA ALA A 177 5.67 4.66 -6.37
C ALA A 177 5.31 6.06 -5.87
N VAL A 178 5.39 6.27 -4.55
CA VAL A 178 5.16 7.57 -3.89
C VAL A 178 6.46 8.26 -3.51
N GLY A 179 7.56 7.51 -3.44
CA GLY A 179 8.89 8.04 -3.17
C GLY A 179 9.97 7.06 -3.64
N MET A 180 11.15 7.59 -3.90
CA MET A 180 12.32 6.82 -4.31
C MET A 180 13.56 7.40 -3.63
N GLU A 181 14.39 6.53 -3.09
CA GLU A 181 15.66 6.88 -2.45
C GLU A 181 16.78 6.08 -3.10
N ARG A 182 17.82 6.79 -3.55
CA ARG A 182 18.98 6.17 -4.17
C ARG A 182 20.15 6.20 -3.20
N ASN A 183 20.71 5.03 -2.93
CA ASN A 183 21.95 4.89 -2.19
C ASN A 183 23.12 4.82 -3.18
N SER A 184 23.83 5.94 -3.33
CA SER A 184 24.98 6.03 -4.24
C SER A 184 26.17 5.19 -3.80
N TYR A 185 26.25 4.80 -2.53
CA TYR A 185 27.35 3.97 -2.02
C TYR A 185 27.14 2.49 -2.33
N THR A 186 25.92 1.98 -2.16
CA THR A 186 25.60 0.57 -2.47
C THR A 186 25.17 0.35 -3.92
N GLY A 187 24.79 1.42 -4.65
CA GLY A 187 24.19 1.29 -5.97
C GLY A 187 22.77 0.74 -5.90
N GLU A 188 22.05 0.96 -4.81
CA GLU A 188 20.68 0.47 -4.61
C GLU A 188 19.67 1.59 -4.74
N THR A 189 18.51 1.28 -5.31
CA THR A 189 17.38 2.19 -5.40
C THR A 189 16.20 1.59 -4.64
N MET A 190 15.77 2.26 -3.58
CA MET A 190 14.60 1.90 -2.79
C MET A 190 13.37 2.63 -3.34
N VAL A 191 12.34 1.88 -3.70
CA VAL A 191 11.07 2.40 -4.22
C VAL A 191 9.98 2.16 -3.17
N ARG A 192 9.32 3.23 -2.72
CA ARG A 192 8.27 3.15 -1.70
C ARG A 192 6.88 3.19 -2.33
N PHE A 193 6.01 2.29 -1.89
CA PHE A 193 4.61 2.17 -2.29
C PHE A 193 3.67 2.37 -1.10
N ALA A 194 3.88 3.43 -0.33
CA ALA A 194 3.24 3.61 0.98
C ALA A 194 1.85 4.26 0.91
N SER A 195 0.96 3.80 1.79
CA SER A 195 -0.32 4.45 2.06
C SER A 195 -0.28 5.14 3.43
N ALA A 196 -0.56 6.44 3.47
CA ALA A 196 -0.57 7.21 4.70
C ALA A 196 -2.00 7.44 5.19
N ALA A 197 -2.23 7.22 6.49
CA ALA A 197 -3.47 7.59 7.15
C ALA A 197 -3.69 9.12 7.11
N PRO A 198 -4.93 9.63 7.06
CA PRO A 198 -5.20 11.07 7.12
C PRO A 198 -4.65 11.74 8.41
N ALA A 199 -4.67 11.02 9.54
CA ALA A 199 -4.08 11.47 10.80
C ALA A 199 -2.53 11.35 10.82
N GLY A 200 -1.97 10.48 9.98
CA GLY A 200 -0.56 10.53 9.56
C GLY A 200 0.49 10.31 10.63
N GLU A 201 0.20 9.55 11.69
CA GLU A 201 1.20 9.19 12.70
C GLU A 201 2.03 7.98 12.30
N ILE A 202 1.42 7.00 11.63
CA ILE A 202 2.05 5.78 11.16
C ILE A 202 1.80 5.64 9.66
N VAL A 203 2.84 5.30 8.92
CA VAL A 203 2.80 4.97 7.50
C VAL A 203 3.17 3.50 7.35
N ILE A 204 2.27 2.75 6.72
CA ILE A 204 2.51 1.36 6.36
C ILE A 204 2.69 1.32 4.84
N GLY A 205 3.72 0.61 4.38
CA GLY A 205 4.03 0.61 2.96
C GLY A 205 5.06 -0.43 2.57
N PRO A 206 4.87 -1.09 1.42
CA PRO A 206 5.90 -1.88 0.80
C PRO A 206 7.07 -1.00 0.33
N VAL A 207 8.27 -1.55 0.47
CA VAL A 207 9.52 -1.02 -0.07
C VAL A 207 10.15 -2.09 -0.94
N VAL A 208 10.47 -1.72 -2.17
CA VAL A 208 11.16 -2.58 -3.14
C VAL A 208 12.57 -2.02 -3.33
N THR A 209 13.58 -2.84 -3.08
CA THR A 209 14.99 -2.49 -3.31
C THR A 209 15.41 -3.07 -4.66
N CYS A 210 15.92 -2.21 -5.55
CA CYS A 210 16.44 -2.61 -6.86
C CYS A 210 17.93 -2.31 -6.96
N GLU A 211 18.71 -3.21 -7.55
CA GLU A 211 20.10 -2.97 -7.91
C GLU A 211 20.19 -2.04 -9.13
N GLU A 212 21.08 -1.06 -9.06
CA GLU A 212 21.33 -0.12 -10.15
C GLU A 212 22.06 -0.79 -11.32
N GLY A 213 21.64 -0.50 -12.54
CA GLY A 213 22.24 -1.03 -13.78
C GLY A 213 21.60 -2.34 -14.25
N THR A 214 21.44 -3.32 -13.37
CA THR A 214 20.78 -4.60 -13.72
C THR A 214 19.25 -4.49 -13.63
N GLY A 215 18.75 -3.67 -12.69
CA GLY A 215 17.33 -3.63 -12.34
C GLY A 215 16.87 -4.88 -11.59
N HIS A 216 17.79 -5.67 -11.02
CA HIS A 216 17.40 -6.82 -10.22
C HIS A 216 16.71 -6.38 -8.93
N MET A 217 15.61 -7.05 -8.59
CA MET A 217 14.91 -6.84 -7.33
C MET A 217 15.69 -7.59 -6.24
N LEU A 218 16.19 -6.87 -5.26
CA LEU A 218 17.00 -7.41 -4.17
C LEU A 218 16.12 -7.82 -3.00
N ASP A 219 15.22 -6.92 -2.59
CA ASP A 219 14.33 -7.11 -1.45
C ASP A 219 12.94 -6.54 -1.76
N VAL A 220 11.91 -7.19 -1.20
CA VAL A 220 10.51 -6.75 -1.25
C VAL A 220 9.91 -6.90 0.15
N VAL A 221 9.86 -5.80 0.89
CA VAL A 221 9.50 -5.84 2.31
C VAL A 221 8.33 -4.92 2.61
N LEU A 222 7.45 -5.35 3.52
CA LEU A 222 6.44 -4.48 4.12
C LEU A 222 6.94 -3.96 5.46
N THR A 223 6.96 -2.64 5.62
CA THR A 223 7.38 -1.99 6.86
C THR A 223 6.35 -0.97 7.34
N ALA A 224 6.49 -0.58 8.60
CA ALA A 224 5.72 0.50 9.22
C ALA A 224 6.66 1.50 9.89
N GLU A 225 6.50 2.78 9.57
CA GLU A 225 7.26 3.88 10.16
C GLU A 225 6.33 4.87 10.86
N ASP A 226 6.78 5.40 12.00
CA ASP A 226 6.12 6.53 12.62
C ASP A 226 6.49 7.85 11.93
N ILE A 227 5.91 8.95 12.40
CA ILE A 227 6.18 10.30 11.90
C ILE A 227 7.59 10.83 12.21
N ASP A 228 8.34 10.19 13.11
CA ASP A 228 9.75 10.50 13.36
C ASP A 228 10.66 9.72 12.39
N GLY A 229 10.15 8.63 11.82
CA GLY A 229 10.85 7.68 10.96
C GLY A 229 11.45 6.50 11.72
N ALA A 230 11.02 6.27 12.97
CA ALA A 230 11.33 5.05 13.68
C ALA A 230 10.41 3.93 13.18
N TYR A 231 10.94 2.71 13.10
CA TYR A 231 10.12 1.56 12.79
C TYR A 231 9.15 1.27 13.94
N VAL A 232 7.92 0.96 13.58
CA VAL A 232 6.82 0.68 14.51
C VAL A 232 6.79 -0.81 14.81
N SER A 233 6.47 -1.18 16.06
CA SER A 233 6.35 -2.59 16.44
C SER A 233 5.23 -3.29 15.68
N GLY A 234 5.32 -4.61 15.54
CA GLY A 234 4.30 -5.42 14.90
C GLY A 234 2.94 -5.23 15.55
N GLU A 235 2.87 -5.13 16.89
CA GLU A 235 1.60 -4.89 17.59
C GLU A 235 0.93 -3.56 17.20
N GLU A 236 1.68 -2.46 17.21
CA GLU A 236 1.16 -1.14 16.83
C GLU A 236 0.78 -1.10 15.34
N ALA A 237 1.57 -1.75 14.50
CA ALA A 237 1.21 -1.91 13.09
C ALA A 237 -0.08 -2.72 12.89
N LEU A 238 -0.30 -3.80 13.65
CA LEU A 238 -1.53 -4.60 13.56
C LEU A 238 -2.78 -3.78 13.93
N LYS A 239 -2.69 -2.89 14.93
CA LYS A 239 -3.80 -1.98 15.29
C LYS A 239 -4.19 -1.10 14.10
N VAL A 240 -3.19 -0.60 13.38
CA VAL A 240 -3.40 0.20 12.16
C VAL A 240 -3.97 -0.66 11.03
N LEU A 241 -3.39 -1.83 10.77
CA LEU A 241 -3.85 -2.75 9.72
C LEU A 241 -5.30 -3.19 9.93
N ARG A 242 -5.68 -3.48 11.18
CA ARG A 242 -7.06 -3.80 11.57
C ARG A 242 -8.01 -2.66 11.22
N ALA A 243 -7.65 -1.43 11.58
CA ALA A 243 -8.45 -0.26 11.24
C ALA A 243 -8.53 -0.03 9.72
N MET A 244 -7.45 -0.30 8.96
CA MET A 244 -7.45 -0.25 7.50
C MET A 244 -8.39 -1.30 6.88
N MET A 245 -8.42 -2.52 7.41
CA MET A 245 -9.37 -3.56 6.97
C MET A 245 -10.82 -3.13 7.21
N GLU A 246 -11.11 -2.50 8.34
CA GLU A 246 -12.46 -2.10 8.72
C GLU A 246 -12.94 -0.81 8.02
N ALA A 247 -12.01 0.05 7.62
CA ALA A 247 -12.30 1.35 7.04
C ALA A 247 -13.27 1.32 5.85
N ARG A 248 -14.02 2.42 5.71
CA ARG A 248 -14.84 2.64 4.53
C ARG A 248 -13.97 2.86 3.30
N ARG A 249 -14.50 2.42 2.17
CA ARG A 249 -13.91 2.56 0.84
C ARG A 249 -14.69 3.64 0.10
N LYS A 250 -14.00 4.62 -0.49
CA LYS A 250 -14.63 5.60 -1.39
C LYS A 250 -13.97 5.47 -2.76
N GLY A 251 -14.75 5.00 -3.73
CA GLY A 251 -14.28 4.86 -5.10
C GLY A 251 -14.29 6.22 -5.77
N ARG A 252 -13.12 6.66 -6.22
CA ARG A 252 -12.97 7.87 -7.05
C ARG A 252 -12.35 7.56 -8.42
N GLY A 253 -12.06 6.27 -8.65
CA GLY A 253 -11.43 5.82 -9.88
C GLY A 253 -9.92 5.74 -9.70
N ARG A 254 -9.29 4.95 -10.56
CA ARG A 254 -7.90 4.53 -10.40
C ARG A 254 -6.90 5.69 -10.37
N LEU A 255 -7.03 6.65 -11.27
CA LEU A 255 -6.08 7.76 -11.39
C LEU A 255 -6.17 8.70 -10.18
N GLU A 256 -7.38 9.08 -9.78
CA GLU A 256 -7.60 9.94 -8.61
C GLU A 256 -7.06 9.29 -7.33
N GLU A 257 -7.21 7.97 -7.18
CA GLU A 257 -6.72 7.25 -6.01
C GLU A 257 -5.19 7.16 -5.94
N GLU A 258 -4.53 6.97 -7.09
CA GLU A 258 -3.07 6.99 -7.19
C GLU A 258 -2.52 8.40 -6.88
N GLU A 259 -3.22 9.45 -7.31
CA GLU A 259 -2.88 10.85 -6.99
C GLU A 259 -3.11 11.18 -5.52
N ASP A 260 -4.25 10.78 -4.95
CA ASP A 260 -4.60 10.95 -3.55
C ASP A 260 -3.57 10.27 -2.64
N ALA A 261 -3.17 9.03 -2.96
CA ALA A 261 -2.14 8.32 -2.20
C ALA A 261 -0.80 9.08 -2.20
N LYS A 262 -0.39 9.59 -3.36
CA LYS A 262 0.82 10.41 -3.48
C LYS A 262 0.70 11.72 -2.70
N GLN A 263 -0.45 12.39 -2.74
CA GLN A 263 -0.69 13.61 -1.97
C GLN A 263 -0.61 13.36 -0.46
N ARG A 264 -1.27 12.30 0.04
CA ARG A 264 -1.22 11.91 1.46
C ARG A 264 0.22 11.61 1.91
N TYR A 265 1.00 10.93 1.08
CA TYR A 265 2.41 10.66 1.38
C TYR A 265 3.26 11.95 1.43
N LEU A 266 3.06 12.88 0.48
CA LEU A 266 3.73 14.18 0.50
C LEU A 266 3.36 15.02 1.73
N GLU A 267 2.10 14.97 2.16
CA GLU A 267 1.68 15.61 3.42
C GLU A 267 2.35 15.00 4.63
N TYR A 268 2.45 13.67 4.70
CA TYR A 268 3.22 12.98 5.74
C TYR A 268 4.68 13.46 5.76
N LEU A 269 5.36 13.55 4.61
CA LEU A 269 6.74 14.04 4.53
C LEU A 269 6.87 15.50 5.01
N ARG A 270 5.90 16.36 4.68
CA ARG A 270 5.84 17.74 5.20
C ARG A 270 5.69 17.76 6.72
N ARG A 271 4.82 16.92 7.29
CA ARG A 271 4.64 16.81 8.75
C ARG A 271 5.90 16.27 9.44
N LYS A 272 6.53 15.22 8.89
CA LYS A 272 7.82 14.66 9.33
C LYS A 272 8.91 15.72 9.36
N ARG A 273 9.04 16.53 8.30
CA ARG A 273 9.98 17.67 8.25
C ARG A 273 9.70 18.71 9.34
N ARG A 274 8.44 19.14 9.49
CA ARG A 274 8.04 20.11 10.52
C ARG A 274 8.34 19.62 11.94
N ARG A 275 8.10 18.33 12.23
CA ARG A 275 8.45 17.74 13.54
C ARG A 275 9.96 17.74 13.77
N ARG A 276 10.76 17.34 12.78
CA ARG A 276 12.23 17.36 12.86
C ARG A 276 12.77 18.77 13.12
N GLU A 277 12.28 19.77 12.39
CA GLU A 277 12.66 21.17 12.60
C GLU A 277 12.25 21.69 13.98
N SER A 278 11.07 21.29 14.49
CA SER A 278 10.62 21.65 15.85
C SER A 278 11.52 21.04 16.93
N ARG A 279 11.92 19.77 16.79
CA ARG A 279 12.85 19.11 17.72
C ARG A 279 14.23 19.74 17.68
N ALA A 280 14.81 19.95 16.49
CA ALA A 280 16.11 20.59 16.35
C ALA A 280 16.13 22.00 16.98
N ARG A 281 15.04 22.77 16.85
CA ARG A 281 14.91 24.07 17.55
C ARG A 281 14.90 23.90 19.07
N ARG A 282 14.16 22.93 19.60
CA ARG A 282 14.09 22.66 21.04
C ARG A 282 15.43 22.19 21.60
N GLU A 283 16.11 21.28 20.91
CA GLU A 283 17.45 20.80 21.27
C GLU A 283 18.47 21.94 21.25
N ARG A 284 18.43 22.80 20.22
CA ARG A 284 19.30 23.99 20.16
C ARG A 284 19.06 24.96 21.33
N ILE A 285 17.81 25.15 21.73
CA ILE A 285 17.47 25.98 22.90
C ILE A 285 18.05 25.35 24.18
N LEU A 286 17.90 24.04 24.35
CA LEU A 286 18.45 23.33 25.50
C LEU A 286 19.98 23.42 25.55
N ASP A 287 20.66 23.25 24.42
CA ASP A 287 22.12 23.37 24.31
C ASP A 287 22.61 24.78 24.69
N ILE A 288 21.93 25.83 24.23
CA ILE A 288 22.23 27.22 24.61
C ILE A 288 22.04 27.43 26.12
N CYS A 289 20.98 26.90 26.73
CA CYS A 289 20.75 27.01 28.16
C CYS A 289 21.80 26.25 28.98
N CYS A 290 22.19 25.04 28.54
CA CYS A 290 23.21 24.22 29.20
C CYS A 290 24.59 24.89 29.13
N THR A 291 24.98 25.41 27.96
CA THR A 291 26.25 26.12 27.77
C THR A 291 26.31 27.40 28.61
N ALA A 292 25.25 28.21 28.61
CA ALA A 292 25.16 29.42 29.43
C ALA A 292 25.21 29.10 30.94
N GLY A 293 24.52 28.05 31.39
CA GLY A 293 24.58 27.57 32.77
C GLY A 293 25.99 27.15 33.18
N GLY A 294 26.67 26.37 32.33
CA GLY A 294 28.06 25.95 32.55
C GLY A 294 29.03 27.12 32.64
N ILE A 295 28.92 28.11 31.74
CA ILE A 295 29.72 29.33 31.77
C ILE A 295 29.49 30.10 33.09
N THR A 296 28.25 30.21 33.53
CA THR A 296 27.90 30.91 34.78
C THR A 296 28.52 30.22 36.00
N VAL A 297 28.41 28.89 36.10
CA VAL A 297 29.01 28.11 37.19
C VAL A 297 30.53 28.25 37.18
N PHE A 298 31.17 28.23 36.00
CA PHE A 298 32.61 28.43 35.86
C PHE A 298 33.06 29.80 36.35
N PHE A 299 32.36 30.88 35.97
CA PHE A 299 32.68 32.23 36.46
C PHE A 299 32.46 32.40 37.97
N VAL A 300 31.43 31.77 38.53
CA VAL A 300 31.19 31.76 40.00
C VAL A 300 32.31 30.99 40.72
N PHE A 301 32.76 29.87 40.17
CA PHE A 301 33.88 29.12 40.73
C PHE A 301 35.19 29.92 40.69
N LEU A 302 35.48 30.59 39.57
CA LEU A 302 36.66 31.45 39.45
C LEU A 302 36.61 32.64 40.43
N SER A 303 35.46 33.30 40.59
CA SER A 303 35.35 34.40 41.55
C SER A 303 35.55 33.90 43.00
N LEU A 304 35.01 32.73 43.36
CA LEU A 304 35.24 32.14 44.68
C LEU A 304 36.71 31.77 44.95
N ILE A 305 37.51 31.48 43.92
CA ILE A 305 38.95 31.23 44.06
C ILE A 305 39.73 32.55 44.17
N VAL A 306 39.41 33.54 43.34
CA VAL A 306 40.14 34.81 43.27
C VAL A 306 39.88 35.69 44.49
N PHE A 307 38.67 35.65 45.05
CA PHE A 307 38.29 36.44 46.23
C PHE A 307 38.48 35.67 47.55
N ARG A 308 39.27 34.59 47.55
CA ARG A 308 39.68 33.83 48.74
C ARG A 308 41.14 34.10 49.06
#